data_AF-A0A8T0HF05-F1
#
_entry.id   AF-A0A8T0HF05-F1
#
_cell.length_a   1.000
_cell.length_b   1.000
_cell.length_c   1.000
_cell.angle_alpha   90.00
_cell.angle_beta   90.00
_cell.angle_gamma   90.00
#
_symmetry.space_group_name_H-M   'P 1'
#
loop_
_entity.id
_entity.type
_entity.pdbx_description
1 polymer ?
#
loop_
_entity_poly.entity_id
_entity_poly.type
_entity_poly.pdbx_seq_one_letter_code
_entity_poly.pdbx_strand_id
1 'polypeptide(L)'
;MAKLPPSLSRIQSPSPRSPGKEDDSAALFQMSFPEINQHIDVEKEITQFVKDLDDNEGQEEFVFRNKLNKNPGSENGSVNLLSASDSNISSPKSANNVSSLKMTYYAFKETTGQKSGIPVSLLAAHLERKESRYPSFLGSRNSVSMTGKTSAGSFRTLQRSPSRRTSMEITYPALSPQVLEVINALEEHRKKAENEGNYMEARAAAQRLNGVKVLEDNKRKTAMLKRHSQEREESERAYKQETNERNRLWDEKLHEFHKGVVEHAAKLKRQQIGVLQAFRQRMAAKTPTKPQWSRELLKHRKVQTFLGKQGKYLEADEVKRLADRMEHIELQATLAAYAAEVALKEQALRTKQQNEMEVLLQRAAQGRDELRKTRNQDVDRCSQRHKNIVRELRALQKQEHVRFEQILGKRVSEFKKSGGSLQLLSDTLSGMGSLMLPGLPDCPEGDEVASSAGSGSH
;
A
#
# COMPACT_ATOMS: atom_id res chain seq x y z
N MET A 1 -82.88 75.55 5.09
CA MET A 1 -81.87 76.12 6.01
C MET A 1 -80.76 76.78 5.17
N ALA A 2 -79.94 77.62 5.82
CA ALA A 2 -78.74 78.36 5.38
C ALA A 2 -77.77 77.64 4.39
N LYS A 3 -76.83 78.31 3.67
CA LYS A 3 -76.50 79.73 3.36
C LYS A 3 -75.50 79.78 2.17
N LEU A 4 -75.25 80.96 1.56
CA LEU A 4 -74.19 81.21 0.56
C LEU A 4 -72.87 81.74 1.25
N PRO A 5 -71.72 82.07 0.59
CA PRO A 5 -70.44 81.37 0.78
C PRO A 5 -69.38 82.19 1.59
N PRO A 6 -68.30 82.90 1.10
CA PRO A 6 -67.69 83.10 -0.25
C PRO A 6 -66.14 82.87 -0.38
N SER A 7 -65.71 82.56 -1.62
CA SER A 7 -64.50 83.05 -2.37
C SER A 7 -63.01 82.92 -1.90
N LEU A 8 -62.13 83.15 -2.91
CA LEU A 8 -60.74 83.69 -2.89
C LEU A 8 -59.47 82.83 -2.60
N SER A 9 -58.75 82.57 -3.70
CA SER A 9 -57.29 82.77 -3.92
C SER A 9 -56.21 82.09 -3.05
N ARG A 10 -55.26 81.40 -3.73
CA ARG A 10 -53.83 81.66 -3.54
C ARG A 10 -53.04 81.49 -4.85
N ILE A 11 -52.09 82.40 -5.09
CA ILE A 11 -51.13 82.38 -6.21
C ILE A 11 -49.85 81.66 -5.75
N GLN A 12 -49.23 80.86 -6.62
CA GLN A 12 -47.80 80.57 -6.55
C GLN A 12 -47.19 80.39 -7.95
N SER A 13 -45.94 80.82 -8.08
CA SER A 13 -45.27 81.10 -9.36
C SER A 13 -44.37 79.94 -9.83
N PRO A 14 -44.06 79.84 -11.15
CA PRO A 14 -43.09 78.87 -11.65
C PRO A 14 -41.65 79.28 -11.29
N SER A 15 -40.82 78.28 -10.97
CA SER A 15 -39.36 78.40 -10.79
C SER A 15 -38.71 77.03 -11.07
N PRO A 16 -37.38 76.93 -11.32
CA PRO A 16 -36.93 76.87 -12.70
C PRO A 16 -36.24 75.56 -13.09
N ARG A 17 -35.88 75.45 -14.37
CA ARG A 17 -35.15 74.30 -14.95
C ARG A 17 -33.83 74.02 -14.20
N SER A 18 -33.63 72.80 -13.73
CA SER A 18 -32.29 72.25 -13.50
C SER A 18 -31.74 71.70 -14.83
N PRO A 19 -30.50 72.05 -15.23
CA PRO A 19 -29.85 71.49 -16.41
C PRO A 19 -29.11 70.18 -16.09
N GLY A 20 -28.72 69.44 -17.13
CA GLY A 20 -27.61 68.46 -17.05
C GLY A 20 -27.88 67.17 -16.30
N LYS A 21 -28.55 66.21 -16.96
CA LYS A 21 -28.33 64.77 -16.71
C LYS A 21 -27.77 64.11 -17.97
N GLU A 22 -26.51 64.41 -18.25
CA GLU A 22 -25.68 63.69 -19.20
C GLU A 22 -24.50 63.11 -18.41
N ASP A 23 -24.57 61.80 -18.08
CA ASP A 23 -23.41 60.96 -17.69
C ASP A 23 -23.79 59.49 -17.36
N ASP A 24 -25.08 59.13 -17.29
CA ASP A 24 -25.54 57.76 -16.99
C ASP A 24 -25.14 56.69 -18.05
N SER A 25 -24.51 57.08 -19.16
CA SER A 25 -24.13 56.17 -20.26
C SER A 25 -22.92 55.26 -19.95
N ALA A 26 -22.09 55.62 -18.97
CA ALA A 26 -20.89 54.85 -18.61
C ALA A 26 -21.19 53.52 -17.88
N ALA A 27 -22.39 53.37 -17.31
CA ALA A 27 -22.75 52.20 -16.49
C ALA A 27 -23.11 50.94 -17.30
N LEU A 28 -23.48 51.07 -18.57
CA LEU A 28 -24.12 49.99 -19.34
C LEU A 28 -23.17 48.88 -19.83
N PHE A 29 -21.86 49.00 -19.60
CA PHE A 29 -20.84 48.06 -20.08
C PHE A 29 -20.11 47.25 -19.00
N GLN A 30 -20.70 47.15 -17.80
CA GLN A 30 -20.48 45.94 -16.99
C GLN A 30 -21.13 44.74 -17.70
N MET A 31 -20.40 44.15 -18.65
CA MET A 31 -20.65 42.79 -19.11
C MET A 31 -20.50 41.88 -17.89
N SER A 32 -21.62 41.52 -17.27
CA SER A 32 -21.69 40.49 -16.25
C SER A 32 -21.30 39.16 -16.89
N PHE A 33 -20.00 38.87 -16.89
CA PHE A 33 -19.51 37.51 -17.07
C PHE A 33 -20.32 36.62 -16.13
N PRO A 34 -21.16 35.69 -16.66
CA PRO A 34 -22.04 34.91 -15.82
C PRO A 34 -21.20 34.19 -14.77
N GLU A 35 -21.76 34.03 -13.57
CA GLU A 35 -21.05 33.42 -12.45
C GLU A 35 -20.86 31.91 -12.65
N ILE A 36 -19.95 31.56 -13.57
CA ILE A 36 -19.18 30.32 -13.56
C ILE A 36 -18.11 30.40 -12.45
N ASN A 37 -18.50 31.00 -11.31
CA ASN A 37 -18.20 30.54 -9.96
C ASN A 37 -18.98 29.24 -9.68
N GLN A 38 -18.88 28.27 -10.61
CA GLN A 38 -18.83 26.89 -10.18
C GLN A 38 -17.57 26.79 -9.32
N HIS A 39 -17.75 27.03 -8.03
CA HIS A 39 -16.83 26.67 -6.98
C HIS A 39 -16.84 25.14 -6.91
N ILE A 40 -16.29 24.50 -7.97
CA ILE A 40 -15.95 23.09 -8.00
C ILE A 40 -15.14 22.89 -6.75
N ASP A 41 -15.75 22.22 -5.77
CA ASP A 41 -15.30 22.32 -4.41
C ASP A 41 -14.07 21.44 -4.30
N VAL A 42 -12.90 22.04 -4.50
CA VAL A 42 -11.65 21.33 -4.79
C VAL A 42 -11.28 20.37 -3.67
N GLU A 43 -11.68 20.69 -2.44
CA GLU A 43 -11.51 19.80 -1.30
C GLU A 43 -12.46 18.60 -1.38
N LYS A 44 -13.71 18.74 -1.87
CA LYS A 44 -14.57 17.59 -2.18
C LYS A 44 -14.04 16.77 -3.36
N GLU A 45 -13.54 17.41 -4.41
CA GLU A 45 -13.00 16.71 -5.60
C GLU A 45 -11.74 15.89 -5.25
N ILE A 46 -10.84 16.45 -4.44
CA ILE A 46 -9.66 15.73 -3.91
C ILE A 46 -10.08 14.67 -2.87
N THR A 47 -11.01 14.97 -1.96
CA THR A 47 -11.46 14.01 -0.93
C THR A 47 -12.19 12.83 -1.55
N GLN A 48 -13.02 13.05 -2.57
CA GLN A 48 -13.65 11.98 -3.33
C GLN A 48 -12.60 11.11 -4.03
N PHE A 49 -11.60 11.71 -4.70
CA PHE A 49 -10.53 10.95 -5.34
C PHE A 49 -9.68 10.15 -4.34
N VAL A 50 -9.39 10.69 -3.15
CA VAL A 50 -8.72 9.94 -2.07
C VAL A 50 -9.60 8.79 -1.58
N LYS A 51 -10.90 9.04 -1.37
CA LYS A 51 -11.85 8.00 -0.95
C LYS A 51 -12.00 6.90 -2.00
N ASP A 52 -12.03 7.25 -3.29
CA ASP A 52 -12.11 6.30 -4.40
C ASP A 52 -10.83 5.46 -4.52
N LEU A 53 -9.68 5.94 -4.03
CA LEU A 53 -8.46 5.13 -3.88
C LEU A 53 -8.57 4.17 -2.68
N ASP A 54 -8.96 4.68 -1.51
CA ASP A 54 -9.04 3.90 -0.26
C ASP A 54 -10.12 2.80 -0.32
N ASP A 55 -11.31 3.11 -0.84
CA ASP A 55 -12.43 2.16 -1.02
C ASP A 55 -12.06 0.99 -1.97
N ASN A 56 -11.07 1.19 -2.86
CA ASN A 56 -10.55 0.13 -3.73
C ASN A 56 -9.47 -0.75 -3.05
N GLU A 57 -8.65 -0.21 -2.13
CA GLU A 57 -7.65 -1.04 -1.43
C GLU A 57 -8.31 -2.00 -0.41
N GLY A 58 -9.43 -1.61 0.19
CA GLY A 58 -10.17 -2.42 1.16
C GLY A 58 -10.67 -3.78 0.63
N GLN A 59 -10.87 -3.94 -0.68
CA GLN A 59 -11.34 -5.22 -1.25
C GLN A 59 -10.22 -6.23 -1.53
N GLU A 60 -8.99 -5.79 -1.86
CA GLU A 60 -7.90 -6.72 -2.21
C GLU A 60 -7.20 -7.35 -0.98
N GLU A 61 -7.10 -6.64 0.15
CA GLU A 61 -6.60 -7.17 1.45
C GLU A 61 -7.34 -8.48 1.84
N PHE A 62 -8.67 -8.50 1.64
CA PHE A 62 -9.54 -9.61 2.01
C PHE A 62 -9.27 -10.89 1.21
N VAL A 63 -8.77 -10.75 -0.03
CA VAL A 63 -8.41 -11.87 -0.91
C VAL A 63 -7.08 -12.52 -0.45
N PHE A 64 -6.14 -11.72 0.05
CA PHE A 64 -4.85 -12.24 0.53
C PHE A 64 -4.95 -12.99 1.86
N ARG A 65 -5.71 -12.49 2.84
CA ARG A 65 -5.94 -13.21 4.11
C ARG A 65 -6.56 -14.58 3.88
N ASN A 66 -7.56 -14.68 3.00
CA ASN A 66 -8.25 -15.94 2.69
C ASN A 66 -7.36 -16.98 1.96
N LYS A 67 -6.32 -16.56 1.23
CA LYS A 67 -5.37 -17.49 0.59
C LYS A 67 -4.37 -18.10 1.57
N LEU A 68 -3.99 -17.38 2.63
CA LEU A 68 -3.05 -17.87 3.65
C LEU A 68 -3.68 -18.84 4.65
N ASN A 69 -5.01 -18.86 4.80
CA ASN A 69 -5.71 -19.67 5.79
C ASN A 69 -6.16 -21.07 5.28
N LYS A 70 -5.90 -21.41 4.01
CA LYS A 70 -6.13 -22.77 3.48
C LYS A 70 -4.93 -23.68 3.75
N ASN A 71 -4.87 -24.24 4.96
CA ASN A 71 -3.86 -25.21 5.35
C ASN A 71 -4.31 -26.65 4.98
N PRO A 72 -3.65 -27.36 4.05
CA PRO A 72 -4.06 -28.70 3.63
C PRO A 72 -3.53 -29.76 4.62
N GLY A 73 -4.35 -30.17 5.59
CA GLY A 73 -3.87 -31.03 6.68
C GLY A 73 -4.93 -31.67 7.57
N SER A 74 -6.00 -32.24 7.01
CA SER A 74 -6.95 -33.06 7.78
C SER A 74 -7.67 -34.12 6.93
N GLU A 75 -6.91 -35.09 6.42
CA GLU A 75 -7.47 -36.36 5.94
C GLU A 75 -6.68 -37.53 6.53
N ASN A 76 -7.26 -38.17 7.54
CA ASN A 76 -6.85 -39.46 8.10
C ASN A 76 -8.15 -40.22 8.41
N GLY A 77 -8.57 -41.09 7.49
CA GLY A 77 -9.89 -41.74 7.52
C GLY A 77 -9.92 -43.00 6.68
N SER A 78 -9.09 -43.99 7.03
CA SER A 78 -8.84 -45.18 6.22
C SER A 78 -9.40 -46.46 6.84
N VAL A 79 -10.50 -47.00 6.30
CA VAL A 79 -10.80 -48.44 6.35
C VAL A 79 -11.65 -48.87 5.15
N ASN A 80 -11.30 -50.02 4.55
CA ASN A 80 -12.17 -50.92 3.76
C ASN A 80 -12.75 -50.41 2.41
N LEU A 81 -12.99 -51.27 1.39
CA LEU A 81 -12.40 -52.56 1.02
C LEU A 81 -12.81 -52.90 -0.45
N LEU A 82 -12.07 -53.78 -1.13
CA LEU A 82 -12.48 -54.56 -2.33
C LEU A 82 -13.05 -53.82 -3.57
N SER A 83 -12.31 -53.90 -4.68
CA SER A 83 -12.64 -54.70 -5.89
C SER A 83 -12.05 -54.09 -7.16
N ALA A 84 -11.92 -54.90 -8.22
CA ALA A 84 -11.33 -54.50 -9.50
C ALA A 84 -12.39 -54.50 -10.62
N SER A 85 -12.23 -53.62 -11.61
CA SER A 85 -12.86 -53.70 -12.92
C SER A 85 -12.08 -52.85 -13.92
N ASP A 86 -11.78 -53.40 -15.09
CA ASP A 86 -11.21 -52.65 -16.22
C ASP A 86 -12.27 -51.77 -16.89
N SER A 87 -11.86 -50.58 -17.36
CA SER A 87 -12.54 -49.93 -18.48
C SER A 87 -11.62 -48.94 -19.20
N ASN A 88 -11.37 -49.18 -20.48
CA ASN A 88 -10.72 -48.22 -21.38
C ASN A 88 -11.65 -47.03 -21.64
N ILE A 89 -11.19 -45.80 -21.41
CA ILE A 89 -11.75 -44.59 -22.04
C ILE A 89 -10.61 -43.72 -22.58
N SER A 90 -10.83 -43.17 -23.77
CA SER A 90 -9.84 -42.44 -24.57
C SER A 90 -9.69 -40.96 -24.18
N SER A 91 -8.48 -40.43 -24.40
CA SER A 91 -8.16 -39.14 -25.08
C SER A 91 -9.24 -38.04 -25.15
N PRO A 92 -8.89 -36.76 -24.89
CA PRO A 92 -7.90 -36.11 -25.76
C PRO A 92 -6.88 -35.16 -25.11
N LYS A 93 -5.85 -34.84 -25.90
CA LYS A 93 -4.91 -33.74 -25.65
C LYS A 93 -5.63 -32.40 -25.84
N SER A 94 -5.48 -31.47 -24.91
CA SER A 94 -5.85 -30.07 -25.13
C SER A 94 -4.59 -29.20 -25.06
N ALA A 95 -4.19 -28.66 -26.22
CA ALA A 95 -3.20 -27.60 -26.30
C ALA A 95 -3.91 -26.26 -26.33
N ASN A 96 -3.57 -25.33 -25.43
CA ASN A 96 -4.05 -23.96 -25.48
C ASN A 96 -2.88 -23.00 -25.66
N ASN A 97 -2.70 -22.55 -26.90
CA ASN A 97 -1.94 -21.35 -27.20
C ASN A 97 -2.69 -20.13 -26.64
N VAL A 98 -1.98 -19.21 -25.98
CA VAL A 98 -2.41 -17.81 -25.90
C VAL A 98 -1.26 -16.96 -26.43
N SER A 99 -1.50 -16.29 -27.55
CA SER A 99 -0.46 -15.66 -28.36
C SER A 99 0.00 -14.32 -27.81
N SER A 100 1.33 -14.16 -27.75
CA SER A 100 2.08 -12.96 -28.17
C SER A 100 1.25 -11.70 -28.52
N LEU A 101 0.97 -10.85 -27.53
CA LEU A 101 0.49 -9.47 -27.76
C LEU A 101 1.68 -8.52 -28.04
N LYS A 102 2.37 -8.74 -29.17
CA LYS A 102 3.39 -7.81 -29.67
C LYS A 102 2.71 -6.62 -30.35
N MET A 103 2.46 -5.55 -29.59
CA MET A 103 2.06 -4.25 -30.16
C MET A 103 3.24 -3.54 -30.84
N THR A 104 3.56 -3.96 -32.07
CA THR A 104 4.46 -3.22 -32.96
C THR A 104 3.72 -2.05 -33.60
N TYR A 105 3.89 -0.85 -33.04
CA TYR A 105 3.53 0.39 -33.71
C TYR A 105 4.46 0.64 -34.91
N TYR A 106 3.98 0.33 -36.11
CA TYR A 106 4.61 0.76 -37.35
C TYR A 106 4.11 2.16 -37.73
N ALA A 107 5.05 3.04 -38.09
CA ALA A 107 4.76 4.40 -38.51
C ALA A 107 4.59 4.50 -40.04
N PHE A 108 3.66 5.37 -40.47
CA PHE A 108 3.53 5.99 -41.79
C PHE A 108 3.63 5.12 -43.06
N LYS A 109 2.53 5.14 -43.84
CA LYS A 109 2.63 5.57 -45.24
C LYS A 109 1.33 6.22 -45.71
N GLU A 110 1.42 7.47 -46.16
CA GLU A 110 0.37 8.14 -46.91
C GLU A 110 0.52 7.85 -48.42
N THR A 111 -0.58 7.99 -49.16
CA THR A 111 -0.55 8.14 -50.62
C THR A 111 -1.53 9.20 -51.11
N THR A 112 -0.98 10.22 -51.79
CA THR A 112 -1.60 11.09 -52.81
C THR A 112 -2.85 11.93 -52.44
N GLY A 113 -2.67 13.26 -52.34
CA GLY A 113 -3.78 14.23 -52.36
C GLY A 113 -3.38 15.70 -52.10
N GLN A 114 -3.00 16.46 -53.14
CA GLN A 114 -2.75 17.92 -53.13
C GLN A 114 -3.75 18.74 -52.26
N LYS A 115 -3.37 19.82 -51.52
CA LYS A 115 -2.43 20.92 -51.83
C LYS A 115 -1.95 21.66 -50.55
N SER A 116 -0.83 22.38 -50.67
CA SER A 116 -0.42 23.55 -49.84
C SER A 116 -0.59 23.48 -48.32
N GLY A 117 0.35 22.81 -47.63
CA GLY A 117 0.59 22.96 -46.20
C GLY A 117 1.98 23.56 -45.93
N ILE A 118 2.11 24.42 -44.91
CA ILE A 118 3.41 24.93 -44.44
C ILE A 118 4.17 23.77 -43.76
N PRO A 119 5.47 23.54 -44.06
CA PRO A 119 6.18 22.39 -43.53
C PRO A 119 6.36 22.48 -42.00
N VAL A 120 5.86 21.46 -41.29
CA VAL A 120 5.84 21.37 -39.82
C VAL A 120 7.26 21.40 -39.21
N SER A 121 8.29 21.06 -39.99
CA SER A 121 9.70 21.19 -39.58
C SER A 121 10.13 22.61 -39.21
N LEU A 122 9.46 23.66 -39.71
CA LEU A 122 9.72 25.05 -39.29
C LEU A 122 9.06 25.42 -37.95
N LEU A 123 8.06 24.67 -37.48
CA LEU A 123 7.41 24.90 -36.17
C LEU A 123 8.18 24.26 -35.00
N ALA A 124 9.00 23.25 -35.27
CA ALA A 124 9.86 22.64 -34.25
C ALA A 124 10.96 23.60 -33.74
N ALA A 125 11.50 24.45 -34.62
CA ALA A 125 12.68 25.28 -34.38
C ALA A 125 12.48 26.50 -33.45
N HIS A 126 11.34 26.61 -32.76
CA HIS A 126 11.04 27.76 -31.88
C HIS A 126 10.49 27.42 -30.49
N LEU A 127 10.43 26.14 -30.11
CA LEU A 127 9.99 25.72 -28.77
C LEU A 127 11.13 25.34 -27.81
N GLU A 128 12.35 25.12 -28.29
CA GLU A 128 13.50 24.72 -27.46
C GLU A 128 14.20 25.87 -26.70
N ARG A 129 13.73 27.12 -26.82
CA ARG A 129 14.35 28.28 -26.14
C ARG A 129 13.41 29.04 -25.22
N LYS A 130 12.97 28.38 -24.15
CA LYS A 130 12.70 29.06 -22.86
C LYS A 130 12.83 28.12 -21.67
N GLU A 131 13.67 28.55 -20.74
CA GLU A 131 14.15 27.83 -19.55
C GLU A 131 13.07 27.02 -18.82
N SER A 132 13.31 25.71 -18.68
CA SER A 132 12.55 24.83 -17.79
C SER A 132 12.91 25.09 -16.33
N ARG A 133 12.47 26.23 -15.75
CA ARG A 133 12.60 26.55 -14.31
C ARG A 133 11.63 25.74 -13.42
N TYR A 134 11.48 24.46 -13.71
CA TYR A 134 10.93 23.49 -12.77
C TYR A 134 12.07 22.58 -12.34
N PRO A 135 12.38 22.47 -11.02
CA PRO A 135 13.36 21.51 -10.56
C PRO A 135 12.87 20.11 -10.96
N SER A 136 13.70 19.38 -11.71
CA SER A 136 13.36 18.06 -12.17
C SER A 136 13.10 17.15 -10.97
N PHE A 137 11.92 16.53 -10.91
CA PHE A 137 11.50 15.71 -9.76
C PHE A 137 12.35 14.44 -9.56
N LEU A 138 13.12 14.03 -10.58
CA LEU A 138 14.20 13.03 -10.50
C LEU A 138 15.58 13.65 -10.77
N GLY A 139 15.69 14.97 -10.60
CA GLY A 139 16.88 15.81 -10.77
C GLY A 139 17.91 15.69 -9.64
N SER A 140 17.69 14.77 -8.70
CA SER A 140 18.80 14.19 -7.96
C SER A 140 18.85 12.70 -8.26
N ARG A 141 19.81 12.33 -9.10
CA ARG A 141 20.26 10.95 -9.27
C ARG A 141 21.17 10.51 -8.12
N ASN A 142 21.01 11.13 -6.95
CA ASN A 142 21.14 10.41 -5.69
C ASN A 142 20.35 9.12 -5.81
N SER A 143 21.10 8.03 -6.00
CA SER A 143 20.85 6.82 -5.23
C SER A 143 20.39 7.26 -3.84
N VAL A 144 19.11 7.06 -3.52
CA VAL A 144 18.60 7.20 -2.15
C VAL A 144 19.08 5.98 -1.39
N SER A 145 20.40 5.94 -1.20
CA SER A 145 21.08 5.17 -0.20
C SER A 145 20.51 5.62 1.14
N MET A 146 19.50 4.90 1.63
CA MET A 146 19.01 5.00 3.01
C MET A 146 20.03 4.41 4.00
N THR A 147 21.31 4.75 3.80
CA THR A 147 22.35 4.89 4.81
C THR A 147 22.20 6.23 5.57
N GLY A 148 21.04 6.88 5.44
CA GLY A 148 20.66 8.17 6.05
C GLY A 148 20.45 8.11 7.55
N LYS A 149 21.47 7.63 8.29
CA LYS A 149 21.69 7.77 9.74
C LYS A 149 20.59 7.29 10.71
N THR A 150 19.47 6.73 10.23
CA THR A 150 18.58 5.84 11.00
C THR A 150 19.27 4.51 11.28
N SER A 151 20.21 4.54 12.24
CA SER A 151 20.86 3.38 12.89
C SER A 151 21.14 2.20 11.94
N ALA A 152 22.12 2.33 11.04
CA ALA A 152 22.54 1.28 10.10
C ALA A 152 23.07 -0.03 10.75
N GLY A 153 23.06 -0.14 12.08
CA GLY A 153 23.25 -1.38 12.84
C GLY A 153 21.97 -2.06 13.35
N SER A 154 20.81 -1.40 13.32
CA SER A 154 19.61 -1.86 14.05
C SER A 154 18.93 -3.06 13.40
N PHE A 155 18.74 -3.09 12.08
CA PHE A 155 18.23 -4.30 11.38
C PHE A 155 19.29 -5.43 11.24
N ARG A 156 20.31 -5.45 12.12
CA ARG A 156 21.09 -6.66 12.43
C ARG A 156 20.63 -7.35 13.72
N THR A 157 19.64 -6.82 14.44
CA THR A 157 19.02 -7.50 15.58
C THR A 157 18.04 -8.57 15.11
N LEU A 158 18.55 -9.75 14.78
CA LEU A 158 18.23 -10.97 15.54
C LEU A 158 19.01 -12.16 14.96
N GLN A 159 19.58 -12.95 15.87
CA GLN A 159 20.20 -14.25 15.62
C GLN A 159 21.16 -14.32 14.41
N ARG A 160 22.43 -13.96 14.68
CA ARG A 160 23.50 -14.93 14.38
C ARG A 160 23.01 -16.28 14.88
N SER A 161 22.83 -17.26 14.00
CA SER A 161 22.38 -18.60 14.39
C SER A 161 23.24 -19.09 15.55
N PRO A 162 22.66 -19.57 16.67
CA PRO A 162 23.42 -20.05 17.82
C PRO A 162 24.53 -21.00 17.35
N SER A 163 25.77 -20.74 17.80
CA SER A 163 26.97 -21.27 17.15
C SER A 163 26.86 -22.78 16.94
N ARG A 164 26.91 -23.22 15.66
CA ARG A 164 26.67 -24.62 15.22
C ARG A 164 27.58 -25.69 15.86
N ARG A 165 28.45 -25.34 16.81
CA ARG A 165 29.31 -26.25 17.59
C ARG A 165 28.79 -26.61 18.98
N THR A 166 28.05 -25.76 19.68
CA THR A 166 27.69 -26.02 21.11
C THR A 166 26.52 -26.99 21.30
N SER A 167 25.75 -27.30 20.25
CA SER A 167 24.57 -28.19 20.35
C SER A 167 24.90 -29.65 20.70
N MET A 168 26.15 -30.11 20.50
CA MET A 168 26.52 -31.52 20.65
C MET A 168 26.61 -31.99 22.12
N GLU A 169 27.02 -31.13 23.05
CA GLU A 169 27.01 -31.47 24.49
C GLU A 169 25.61 -31.33 25.10
N ILE A 170 24.79 -30.42 24.56
CA ILE A 170 23.37 -30.25 24.91
C ILE A 170 22.51 -31.44 24.40
N THR A 171 23.05 -32.30 23.52
CA THR A 171 22.33 -33.45 22.93
C THR A 171 21.97 -34.53 23.96
N TYR A 172 22.76 -34.67 25.04
CA TYR A 172 22.50 -35.67 26.08
C TYR A 172 22.50 -35.00 27.47
N PRO A 173 21.32 -34.76 28.06
CA PRO A 173 21.24 -34.45 29.48
C PRO A 173 21.99 -35.52 30.27
N ALA A 174 22.82 -35.12 31.23
CA ALA A 174 23.44 -36.04 32.17
C ALA A 174 22.36 -36.95 32.80
N LEU A 175 22.68 -38.22 33.02
CA LEU A 175 21.77 -39.10 33.76
C LEU A 175 21.51 -38.45 35.12
N SER A 176 20.27 -38.43 35.60
CA SER A 176 19.97 -37.83 36.90
C SER A 176 20.79 -38.52 38.00
N PRO A 177 21.26 -37.80 39.05
CA PRO A 177 22.12 -38.38 40.09
C PRO A 177 21.58 -39.68 40.67
N GLN A 178 20.27 -39.70 40.99
CA GLN A 178 19.53 -40.89 41.45
C GLN A 178 19.60 -42.10 40.48
N VAL A 179 19.61 -41.87 39.16
CA VAL A 179 19.75 -42.96 38.17
C VAL A 179 21.20 -43.43 38.06
N LEU A 180 22.18 -42.54 38.25
CA LEU A 180 23.60 -42.92 38.36
C LEU A 180 23.86 -43.73 39.63
N GLU A 181 23.28 -43.34 40.76
CA GLU A 181 23.35 -44.08 42.03
C GLU A 181 22.76 -45.49 41.89
N VAL A 182 21.57 -45.64 41.29
CA VAL A 182 20.97 -46.96 41.01
C VAL A 182 21.83 -47.79 40.05
N ILE A 183 22.42 -47.18 39.01
CA ILE A 183 23.34 -47.85 38.08
C ILE A 183 24.59 -48.34 38.82
N ASN A 184 25.22 -47.49 39.64
CA ASN A 184 26.42 -47.81 40.38
C ASN A 184 26.17 -48.92 41.41
N ALA A 185 25.08 -48.83 42.18
CA ALA A 185 24.68 -49.83 43.15
C ALA A 185 24.42 -51.20 42.50
N LEU A 186 23.76 -51.25 41.34
CA LEU A 186 23.56 -52.48 40.57
C LEU A 186 24.87 -53.03 39.98
N GLU A 187 25.82 -52.17 39.59
CA GLU A 187 27.13 -52.60 39.10
C GLU A 187 28.05 -53.12 40.22
N GLU A 188 27.99 -52.55 41.42
CA GLU A 188 28.62 -53.10 42.61
C GLU A 188 28.00 -54.44 43.02
N HIS A 189 26.68 -54.53 43.06
CA HIS A 189 25.96 -55.74 43.42
C HIS A 189 26.27 -56.89 42.45
N ARG A 190 26.38 -56.60 41.15
CA ARG A 190 26.84 -57.56 40.15
C ARG A 190 28.27 -58.03 40.44
N LYS A 191 29.21 -57.12 40.72
CA LYS A 191 30.62 -57.47 41.02
C LYS A 191 30.76 -58.31 42.29
N LYS A 192 29.98 -58.01 43.34
CA LYS A 192 29.96 -58.77 44.60
C LYS A 192 29.49 -60.21 44.34
N ALA A 193 28.33 -60.38 43.69
CA ALA A 193 27.83 -61.68 43.29
C ALA A 193 28.75 -62.45 42.31
N GLU A 194 29.49 -61.76 41.42
CA GLU A 194 30.49 -62.38 40.55
C GLU A 194 31.71 -62.90 41.33
N ASN A 195 32.19 -62.17 42.33
CA ASN A 195 33.30 -62.59 43.19
C ASN A 195 32.91 -63.75 44.13
N GLU A 196 31.65 -63.80 44.56
CA GLU A 196 31.09 -64.84 45.44
C GLU A 196 30.70 -66.13 44.69
N GLY A 197 30.73 -66.12 43.35
CA GLY A 197 30.27 -67.24 42.51
C GLY A 197 28.74 -67.33 42.33
N ASN A 198 27.99 -66.35 42.82
CA ASN A 198 26.54 -66.24 42.75
C ASN A 198 26.05 -65.78 41.35
N TYR A 199 26.44 -66.51 40.30
CA TYR A 199 26.25 -66.11 38.90
C TYR A 199 24.78 -65.87 38.48
N MET A 200 23.81 -66.54 39.13
CA MET A 200 22.39 -66.31 38.88
C MET A 200 21.93 -64.94 39.38
N GLU A 201 22.47 -64.48 40.50
CA GLU A 201 22.19 -63.15 41.05
C GLU A 201 22.94 -62.06 40.28
N ALA A 202 24.20 -62.31 39.91
CA ALA A 202 24.94 -61.43 39.00
C ALA A 202 24.20 -61.21 37.67
N ARG A 203 23.61 -62.28 37.10
CA ARG A 203 22.77 -62.20 35.90
C ARG A 203 21.50 -61.37 36.14
N ALA A 204 20.82 -61.55 37.27
CA ALA A 204 19.64 -60.76 37.63
C ALA A 204 19.97 -59.28 37.82
N ALA A 205 21.10 -58.96 38.47
CA ALA A 205 21.62 -57.59 38.60
C ALA A 205 21.96 -56.99 37.23
N ALA A 206 22.63 -57.73 36.34
CA ALA A 206 22.93 -57.29 34.97
C ALA A 206 21.66 -57.04 34.14
N GLN A 207 20.63 -57.88 34.26
CA GLN A 207 19.34 -57.69 33.60
C GLN A 207 18.63 -56.42 34.11
N ARG A 208 18.59 -56.19 35.43
CA ARG A 208 18.03 -54.96 36.04
C ARG A 208 18.79 -53.71 35.57
N LEU A 209 20.13 -53.75 35.60
CA LEU A 209 21.02 -52.69 35.16
C LEU A 209 20.77 -52.29 33.69
N ASN A 210 20.71 -53.28 32.80
CA ASN A 210 20.43 -53.07 31.39
C ASN A 210 19.01 -52.55 31.17
N GLY A 211 18.04 -52.99 31.99
CA GLY A 211 16.68 -52.46 32.01
C GLY A 211 16.64 -50.96 32.33
N VAL A 212 17.22 -50.53 33.46
CA VAL A 212 17.32 -49.11 33.85
C VAL A 212 18.00 -48.28 32.76
N LYS A 213 19.07 -48.78 32.14
CA LYS A 213 19.79 -48.12 31.04
C LYS A 213 18.98 -48.00 29.74
N VAL A 214 17.94 -48.81 29.54
CA VAL A 214 16.97 -48.69 28.43
C VAL A 214 15.81 -47.76 28.81
N LEU A 215 15.34 -47.79 30.07
CA LEU A 215 14.28 -46.90 30.56
C LEU A 215 14.68 -45.42 30.49
N GLU A 216 15.87 -45.07 31.00
CA GLU A 216 16.36 -43.69 30.96
C GLU A 216 16.59 -43.19 29.52
N ASP A 217 17.05 -44.05 28.60
CA ASP A 217 17.17 -43.67 27.18
C ASP A 217 15.80 -43.51 26.50
N ASN A 218 14.76 -44.27 26.88
CA ASN A 218 13.39 -44.01 26.40
C ASN A 218 12.85 -42.65 26.90
N LYS A 219 13.13 -42.29 28.16
CA LYS A 219 12.81 -40.96 28.72
C LYS A 219 13.60 -39.82 28.04
N ARG A 220 14.85 -40.07 27.65
CA ARG A 220 15.64 -39.14 26.83
C ARG A 220 15.10 -38.98 25.41
N LYS A 221 14.58 -40.06 24.81
CA LYS A 221 13.91 -40.01 23.50
C LYS A 221 12.66 -39.13 23.54
N THR A 222 11.82 -39.22 24.57
CA THR A 222 10.64 -38.34 24.70
C THR A 222 11.04 -36.89 24.97
N ALA A 223 12.08 -36.64 25.78
CA ALA A 223 12.62 -35.30 25.99
C ALA A 223 13.19 -34.68 24.70
N MET A 224 13.95 -35.45 23.91
CA MET A 224 14.46 -35.05 22.59
C MET A 224 13.31 -34.67 21.64
N LEU A 225 12.28 -35.52 21.52
CA LEU A 225 11.13 -35.26 20.66
C LEU A 225 10.31 -34.03 21.12
N LYS A 226 10.20 -33.79 22.43
CA LYS A 226 9.60 -32.56 22.98
C LYS A 226 10.42 -31.32 22.58
N ARG A 227 11.74 -31.36 22.73
CA ARG A 227 12.67 -30.29 22.28
C ARG A 227 12.51 -30.03 20.78
N HIS A 228 12.44 -31.09 19.97
CA HIS A 228 12.22 -30.98 18.52
C HIS A 228 10.86 -30.37 18.13
N SER A 229 9.83 -30.48 18.97
CA SER A 229 8.57 -29.75 18.79
C SER A 229 8.73 -28.27 19.12
N GLN A 230 9.24 -27.97 20.31
CA GLN A 230 9.47 -26.60 20.78
C GLN A 230 10.34 -25.79 19.81
N GLU A 231 11.43 -26.36 19.30
CA GLU A 231 12.29 -25.73 18.27
C GLU A 231 11.53 -25.34 16.98
N ARG A 232 10.55 -26.17 16.56
CA ARG A 232 9.72 -25.90 15.38
C ARG A 232 8.71 -24.79 15.67
N GLU A 233 8.05 -24.86 16.82
CA GLU A 233 7.08 -23.87 17.29
C GLU A 233 7.72 -22.49 17.49
N GLU A 234 8.94 -22.44 18.02
CA GLU A 234 9.74 -21.22 18.16
C GLU A 234 10.15 -20.65 16.80
N SER A 235 10.60 -21.49 15.87
CA SER A 235 10.93 -21.07 14.49
C SER A 235 9.72 -20.51 13.73
N GLU A 236 8.54 -21.10 13.92
CA GLU A 236 7.28 -20.61 13.34
C GLU A 236 6.79 -19.32 14.01
N ARG A 237 6.89 -19.22 15.35
CA ARG A 237 6.55 -18.02 16.11
C ARG A 237 7.41 -16.82 15.69
N ALA A 238 8.72 -17.02 15.55
CA ALA A 238 9.65 -16.00 15.07
C ALA A 238 9.33 -15.56 13.63
N TYR A 239 9.03 -16.48 12.71
CA TYR A 239 8.64 -16.15 11.34
C TYR A 239 7.32 -15.35 11.24
N LYS A 240 6.34 -15.68 12.10
CA LYS A 240 5.09 -14.92 12.22
C LYS A 240 5.36 -13.50 12.74
N GLN A 241 6.20 -13.35 13.76
CA GLN A 241 6.61 -12.05 14.29
C GLN A 241 7.35 -11.20 13.24
N GLU A 242 8.38 -11.74 12.59
CA GLU A 242 9.15 -11.06 11.52
C GLU A 242 8.24 -10.63 10.34
N THR A 243 7.22 -11.44 10.02
CA THR A 243 6.27 -11.14 8.94
C THR A 243 5.26 -10.07 9.35
N ASN A 244 4.77 -10.07 10.59
CA ASN A 244 3.87 -9.04 11.09
C ASN A 244 4.58 -7.67 11.20
N GLU A 245 5.81 -7.65 11.72
CA GLU A 245 6.64 -6.44 11.81
C GLU A 245 6.95 -5.88 10.41
N ARG A 246 7.38 -6.73 9.48
CA ARG A 246 7.63 -6.31 8.10
C ARG A 246 6.37 -5.82 7.40
N ASN A 247 5.20 -6.44 7.62
CA ASN A 247 3.95 -5.94 7.07
C ASN A 247 3.67 -4.53 7.56
N ARG A 248 3.67 -4.31 8.88
CA ARG A 248 3.49 -2.99 9.49
C ARG A 248 4.42 -1.94 8.88
N LEU A 249 5.72 -2.24 8.74
CA LEU A 249 6.69 -1.32 8.13
C LEU A 249 6.40 -1.01 6.65
N TRP A 250 5.80 -1.94 5.90
CA TRP A 250 5.33 -1.69 4.53
C TRP A 250 4.01 -0.92 4.48
N ASP A 251 3.12 -1.13 5.45
CA ASP A 251 1.84 -0.42 5.57
C ASP A 251 2.08 1.06 5.96
N GLU A 252 2.94 1.32 6.94
CA GLU A 252 3.40 2.66 7.32
C GLU A 252 4.07 3.38 6.13
N LYS A 253 4.97 2.71 5.42
CA LYS A 253 5.65 3.25 4.24
C LYS A 253 4.72 3.53 3.05
N LEU A 254 3.69 2.70 2.85
CA LEU A 254 2.68 2.91 1.81
C LEU A 254 1.79 4.11 2.16
N HIS A 255 1.41 4.25 3.43
CA HIS A 255 0.66 5.40 3.93
C HIS A 255 1.46 6.72 3.78
N GLU A 256 2.76 6.74 4.13
CA GLU A 256 3.63 7.91 3.87
C GLU A 256 3.68 8.28 2.38
N PHE A 257 3.77 7.29 1.49
CA PHE A 257 3.77 7.51 0.05
C PHE A 257 2.43 8.08 -0.45
N HIS A 258 1.29 7.50 -0.05
CA HIS A 258 -0.04 8.02 -0.40
C HIS A 258 -0.25 9.45 0.11
N LYS A 259 0.11 9.72 1.38
CA LYS A 259 0.08 11.08 1.95
C LYS A 259 0.91 12.07 1.12
N GLY A 260 2.14 11.71 0.75
CA GLY A 260 3.00 12.56 -0.08
C GLY A 260 2.44 12.83 -1.48
N VAL A 261 1.74 11.86 -2.08
CA VAL A 261 1.01 12.04 -3.36
C VAL A 261 -0.14 13.03 -3.20
N VAL A 262 -0.96 12.89 -2.15
CA VAL A 262 -2.11 13.77 -1.89
C VAL A 262 -1.66 15.20 -1.60
N GLU A 263 -0.63 15.39 -0.76
CA GLU A 263 -0.03 16.71 -0.49
C GLU A 263 0.50 17.37 -1.77
N HIS A 264 1.14 16.59 -2.66
CA HIS A 264 1.64 17.10 -3.94
C HIS A 264 0.53 17.46 -4.92
N ALA A 265 -0.52 16.63 -5.04
CA ALA A 265 -1.69 16.91 -5.88
C ALA A 265 -2.44 18.17 -5.40
N ALA A 266 -2.67 18.29 -4.08
CA ALA A 266 -3.28 19.48 -3.49
C ALA A 266 -2.42 20.75 -3.72
N LYS A 267 -1.10 20.65 -3.60
CA LYS A 267 -0.17 21.75 -3.91
C LYS A 267 -0.23 22.17 -5.38
N LEU A 268 -0.24 21.20 -6.31
CA LEU A 268 -0.37 21.47 -7.75
C LEU A 268 -1.70 22.16 -8.06
N LYS A 269 -2.83 21.62 -7.57
CA LYS A 269 -4.16 22.18 -7.77
C LYS A 269 -4.27 23.62 -7.25
N ARG A 270 -3.71 23.92 -6.05
CA ARG A 270 -3.62 25.30 -5.52
C ARG A 270 -2.84 26.25 -6.44
N GLN A 271 -1.71 25.80 -6.99
CA GLN A 271 -0.94 26.59 -7.97
C GLN A 271 -1.73 26.83 -9.26
N GLN A 272 -2.45 25.81 -9.74
CA GLN A 272 -3.29 25.90 -10.95
C GLN A 272 -4.44 26.91 -10.79
N ILE A 273 -5.10 26.93 -9.64
CA ILE A 273 -6.12 27.94 -9.29
C ILE A 273 -5.53 29.36 -9.33
N GLY A 274 -4.40 29.59 -8.67
CA GLY A 274 -3.73 30.90 -8.65
C GLY A 274 -3.32 31.39 -10.05
N VAL A 275 -2.81 30.49 -10.89
CA VAL A 275 -2.47 30.79 -12.30
C VAL A 275 -3.72 31.14 -13.12
N LEU A 276 -4.84 30.44 -12.90
CA LEU A 276 -6.12 30.71 -13.56
C LEU A 276 -6.73 32.05 -13.15
N GLN A 277 -6.68 32.37 -11.85
CA GLN A 277 -7.13 33.67 -11.31
C GLN A 277 -6.29 34.82 -11.86
N ALA A 278 -4.96 34.68 -11.87
CA ALA A 278 -4.04 35.68 -12.43
C ALA A 278 -4.20 35.83 -13.96
N PHE A 279 -4.56 34.77 -14.68
CA PHE A 279 -4.93 34.84 -16.09
C PHE A 279 -6.21 35.66 -16.29
N ARG A 280 -7.28 35.36 -15.54
CA ARG A 280 -8.56 36.08 -15.59
C ARG A 280 -8.39 37.57 -15.29
N GLN A 281 -7.69 37.92 -14.21
CA GLN A 281 -7.35 39.31 -13.87
C GLN A 281 -6.59 40.01 -15.00
N ARG A 282 -5.60 39.34 -15.61
CA ARG A 282 -4.81 39.89 -16.73
C ARG A 282 -5.63 40.09 -18.01
N MET A 283 -6.66 39.30 -18.26
CA MET A 283 -7.54 39.48 -19.42
C MET A 283 -8.67 40.49 -19.15
N ALA A 284 -9.13 40.63 -17.91
CA ALA A 284 -10.06 41.68 -17.50
C ALA A 284 -9.41 43.08 -17.49
N ALA A 285 -8.15 43.18 -17.05
CA ALA A 285 -7.38 44.42 -17.09
C ALA A 285 -6.91 44.83 -18.50
N LYS A 286 -7.08 43.96 -19.50
CA LYS A 286 -6.85 44.29 -20.91
C LYS A 286 -8.15 44.78 -21.54
N THR A 287 -8.13 46.02 -22.02
CA THR A 287 -9.19 46.54 -22.87
C THR A 287 -9.28 45.72 -24.17
N PRO A 288 -10.51 45.49 -24.69
CA PRO A 288 -10.69 44.92 -26.02
C PRO A 288 -9.93 45.74 -27.08
N THR A 289 -9.39 45.07 -28.10
CA THR A 289 -8.72 45.75 -29.21
C THR A 289 -9.70 46.70 -29.91
N LYS A 290 -9.25 47.91 -30.26
CA LYS A 290 -10.10 48.91 -30.93
C LYS A 290 -10.74 48.32 -32.20
N PRO A 291 -12.07 48.45 -32.39
CA PRO A 291 -12.75 47.95 -33.58
C PRO A 291 -12.10 48.43 -34.87
N GLN A 292 -11.92 47.51 -35.81
CA GLN A 292 -11.44 47.82 -37.15
C GLN A 292 -12.63 48.18 -38.03
N TRP A 293 -13.07 49.44 -37.91
CA TRP A 293 -14.25 49.95 -38.61
C TRP A 293 -14.22 49.64 -40.11
N SER A 294 -15.33 49.12 -40.63
CA SER A 294 -15.43 48.69 -42.02
C SER A 294 -15.23 49.87 -42.97
N ARG A 295 -14.75 49.56 -44.18
CA ARG A 295 -14.66 50.54 -45.27
C ARG A 295 -16.02 51.13 -45.63
N GLU A 296 -17.12 50.52 -45.21
CA GLU A 296 -18.48 50.94 -45.54
C GLU A 296 -19.02 51.90 -44.49
N LEU A 297 -18.90 51.56 -43.20
CA LEU A 297 -19.12 52.50 -42.09
C LEU A 297 -18.34 53.81 -42.28
N LEU A 298 -17.06 53.71 -42.67
CA LEU A 298 -16.21 54.87 -42.96
C LEU A 298 -16.64 55.66 -44.23
N LYS A 299 -17.34 55.05 -45.21
CA LYS A 299 -18.02 55.79 -46.30
C LYS A 299 -19.24 56.51 -45.76
N HIS A 300 -20.11 55.83 -45.01
CA HIS A 300 -21.36 56.42 -44.51
C HIS A 300 -21.10 57.60 -43.57
N ARG A 301 -20.10 57.54 -42.68
CA ARG A 301 -19.66 58.69 -41.87
C ARG A 301 -19.15 59.88 -42.71
N LYS A 302 -18.51 59.63 -43.87
CA LYS A 302 -18.10 60.68 -44.82
C LYS A 302 -19.30 61.28 -45.57
N VAL A 303 -20.27 60.46 -45.98
CA VAL A 303 -21.51 60.93 -46.63
C VAL A 303 -22.34 61.75 -45.65
N GLN A 304 -22.54 61.29 -44.41
CA GLN A 304 -23.21 62.01 -43.32
C GLN A 304 -22.60 63.41 -43.11
N THR A 305 -21.27 63.50 -42.98
CA THR A 305 -20.57 64.78 -42.74
C THR A 305 -20.53 65.68 -43.98
N PHE A 306 -20.68 65.14 -45.19
CA PHE A 306 -20.84 65.90 -46.42
C PHE A 306 -22.25 66.48 -46.56
N LEU A 307 -23.29 65.66 -46.39
CA LEU A 307 -24.71 66.09 -46.43
C LEU A 307 -25.02 67.16 -45.38
N GLY A 308 -24.48 67.01 -44.16
CA GLY A 308 -24.60 68.02 -43.11
C GLY A 308 -23.98 69.37 -43.48
N LYS A 309 -22.85 69.38 -44.21
CA LYS A 309 -22.23 70.62 -44.74
C LYS A 309 -23.02 71.23 -45.90
N GLN A 310 -23.84 70.45 -46.60
CA GLN A 310 -24.75 70.92 -47.64
C GLN A 310 -26.12 71.38 -47.10
N GLY A 311 -26.36 71.31 -45.78
CA GLY A 311 -27.66 71.65 -45.18
C GLY A 311 -28.76 70.60 -45.40
N LYS A 312 -28.43 69.43 -45.96
CA LYS A 312 -29.36 68.32 -46.23
C LYS A 312 -29.61 67.48 -44.96
N TYR A 313 -30.20 68.10 -43.94
CA TYR A 313 -30.28 67.52 -42.59
C TYR A 313 -31.09 66.23 -42.48
N LEU A 314 -32.15 66.06 -43.28
CA LEU A 314 -32.97 64.84 -43.28
C LEU A 314 -32.20 63.63 -43.84
N GLU A 315 -31.62 63.77 -45.04
CA GLU A 315 -30.73 62.76 -45.64
C GLU A 315 -29.54 62.43 -44.72
N ALA A 316 -29.01 63.42 -44.01
CA ALA A 316 -27.92 63.23 -43.06
C ALA A 316 -28.33 62.42 -41.81
N ASP A 317 -29.56 62.52 -41.31
CA ASP A 317 -30.03 61.70 -40.18
C ASP A 317 -30.28 60.24 -40.59
N GLU A 318 -30.80 59.99 -41.80
CA GLU A 318 -30.95 58.63 -42.32
C GLU A 318 -29.59 57.92 -42.45
N VAL A 319 -28.61 58.59 -43.06
CA VAL A 319 -27.25 58.06 -43.20
C VAL A 319 -26.56 57.93 -41.83
N LYS A 320 -26.82 58.85 -40.88
CA LYS A 320 -26.36 58.73 -39.50
C LYS A 320 -26.93 57.47 -38.84
N ARG A 321 -28.25 57.25 -38.87
CA ARG A 321 -28.92 56.09 -38.24
C ARG A 321 -28.44 54.75 -38.81
N LEU A 322 -28.11 54.72 -40.11
CA LEU A 322 -27.47 53.57 -40.74
C LEU A 322 -26.03 53.36 -40.22
N ALA A 323 -25.23 54.43 -40.17
CA ALA A 323 -23.85 54.38 -39.65
C ALA A 323 -23.80 53.98 -38.16
N ASP A 324 -24.63 54.59 -37.31
CA ASP A 324 -24.75 54.27 -35.87
C ASP A 324 -25.09 52.78 -35.66
N ARG A 325 -25.95 52.20 -36.51
CA ARG A 325 -26.30 50.77 -36.48
C ARG A 325 -25.13 49.87 -36.87
N MET A 326 -24.40 50.20 -37.93
CA MET A 326 -23.20 49.43 -38.33
C MET A 326 -22.09 49.53 -37.29
N GLU A 327 -21.86 50.71 -36.72
CA GLU A 327 -20.87 50.93 -35.66
C GLU A 327 -21.20 50.08 -34.42
N HIS A 328 -22.47 49.99 -34.03
CA HIS A 328 -22.91 49.11 -32.95
C HIS A 328 -22.66 47.62 -33.25
N ILE A 329 -22.98 47.16 -34.46
CA ILE A 329 -22.76 45.76 -34.88
C ILE A 329 -21.26 45.42 -34.93
N GLU A 330 -20.43 46.30 -35.50
CA GLU A 330 -18.97 46.09 -35.61
C GLU A 330 -18.29 46.14 -34.24
N LEU A 331 -18.75 47.01 -33.32
CA LEU A 331 -18.33 47.03 -31.92
C LEU A 331 -18.72 45.72 -31.21
N GLN A 332 -19.97 45.29 -31.33
CA GLN A 332 -20.47 44.05 -30.72
C GLN A 332 -19.70 42.82 -31.23
N ALA A 333 -19.44 42.75 -32.55
CA ALA A 333 -18.63 41.69 -33.15
C ALA A 333 -17.19 41.69 -32.63
N THR A 334 -16.59 42.88 -32.45
CA THR A 334 -15.23 43.02 -31.87
C THR A 334 -15.19 42.52 -30.42
N LEU A 335 -16.20 42.86 -29.61
CA LEU A 335 -16.32 42.40 -28.22
C LEU A 335 -16.55 40.88 -28.14
N ALA A 336 -17.41 40.33 -29.00
CA ALA A 336 -17.66 38.89 -29.08
C ALA A 336 -16.41 38.11 -29.52
N ALA A 337 -15.65 38.61 -30.49
CA ALA A 337 -14.39 38.02 -30.92
C ALA A 337 -13.34 38.03 -29.79
N TYR A 338 -13.23 39.13 -29.03
CA TYR A 338 -12.35 39.20 -27.87
C TYR A 338 -12.77 38.20 -26.76
N ALA A 339 -14.06 38.10 -26.46
CA ALA A 339 -14.57 37.14 -25.48
C ALA A 339 -14.28 35.68 -25.90
N ALA A 340 -14.43 35.35 -27.18
CA ALA A 340 -14.07 34.04 -27.73
C ALA A 340 -12.55 33.76 -27.65
N GLU A 341 -11.71 34.76 -27.92
CA GLU A 341 -10.25 34.66 -27.78
C GLU A 341 -9.83 34.42 -26.32
N VAL A 342 -10.47 35.11 -25.37
CA VAL A 342 -10.28 34.90 -23.92
C VAL A 342 -10.67 33.48 -23.53
N ALA A 343 -11.86 33.02 -23.95
CA ALA A 343 -12.38 31.70 -23.61
C ALA A 343 -11.50 30.56 -24.17
N LEU A 344 -11.04 30.65 -25.42
CA LEU A 344 -10.14 29.67 -26.04
C LEU A 344 -8.80 29.59 -25.29
N LYS A 345 -8.27 30.72 -24.84
CA LYS A 345 -7.03 30.78 -24.04
C LYS A 345 -7.22 30.24 -22.62
N GLU A 346 -8.36 30.48 -21.98
CA GLU A 346 -8.68 29.84 -20.69
C GLU A 346 -8.80 28.32 -20.85
N GLN A 347 -9.46 27.84 -21.91
CA GLN A 347 -9.63 26.41 -22.16
C GLN A 347 -8.30 25.70 -22.46
N ALA A 348 -7.41 26.33 -23.23
CA ALA A 348 -6.06 25.81 -23.47
C ALA A 348 -5.24 25.74 -22.18
N LEU A 349 -5.38 26.73 -21.28
CA LEU A 349 -4.76 26.70 -19.95
C LEU A 349 -5.33 25.57 -19.09
N ARG A 350 -6.66 25.41 -19.03
CA ARG A 350 -7.33 24.32 -18.29
C ARG A 350 -6.90 22.93 -18.78
N THR A 351 -6.82 22.72 -20.09
CA THR A 351 -6.35 21.45 -20.68
C THR A 351 -4.90 21.16 -20.28
N LYS A 352 -4.01 22.17 -20.28
CA LYS A 352 -2.63 22.00 -19.78
C LYS A 352 -2.61 21.60 -18.30
N GLN A 353 -3.43 22.23 -17.47
CA GLN A 353 -3.53 21.94 -16.03
C GLN A 353 -4.06 20.52 -15.77
N GLN A 354 -5.03 20.06 -16.56
CA GLN A 354 -5.52 18.68 -16.53
C GLN A 354 -4.41 17.67 -16.86
N ASN A 355 -3.67 17.89 -17.96
CA ASN A 355 -2.58 17.01 -18.37
C ASN A 355 -1.44 16.96 -17.33
N GLU A 356 -1.12 18.10 -16.69
CA GLU A 356 -0.14 18.15 -15.58
C GLU A 356 -0.58 17.31 -14.38
N MET A 357 -1.88 17.32 -14.04
CA MET A 357 -2.43 16.49 -12.97
C MET A 357 -2.45 15.01 -13.36
N GLU A 358 -2.86 14.69 -14.59
CA GLU A 358 -2.91 13.30 -15.07
C GLU A 358 -1.53 12.64 -15.03
N VAL A 359 -0.48 13.34 -15.48
CA VAL A 359 0.91 12.83 -15.42
C VAL A 359 1.39 12.63 -13.97
N LEU A 360 0.94 13.47 -13.02
CA LEU A 360 1.22 13.27 -11.59
C LEU A 360 0.54 11.99 -11.08
N LEU A 361 -0.72 11.75 -11.42
CA LEU A 361 -1.49 10.59 -10.99
C LEU A 361 -1.00 9.27 -11.64
N GLN A 362 -0.68 9.29 -12.93
CA GLN A 362 -0.06 8.14 -13.63
C GLN A 362 1.28 7.76 -12.96
N ARG A 363 2.10 8.75 -12.57
CA ARG A 363 3.35 8.52 -11.84
C ARG A 363 3.12 7.97 -10.44
N ALA A 364 2.10 8.45 -9.73
CA ALA A 364 1.74 7.95 -8.41
C ALA A 364 1.31 6.48 -8.46
N ALA A 365 0.50 6.10 -9.45
CA ALA A 365 0.12 4.70 -9.67
C ALA A 365 1.35 3.81 -9.96
N GLN A 366 2.25 4.24 -10.85
CA GLN A 366 3.50 3.52 -11.13
C GLN A 366 4.35 3.34 -9.86
N GLY A 367 4.54 4.39 -9.06
CA GLY A 367 5.29 4.32 -7.81
C GLY A 367 4.66 3.40 -6.76
N ARG A 368 3.32 3.41 -6.64
CA ARG A 368 2.57 2.48 -5.78
C ARG A 368 2.80 1.02 -6.21
N ASP A 369 2.74 0.76 -7.51
CA ASP A 369 2.85 -0.59 -8.04
C ASP A 369 4.31 -1.11 -7.96
N GLU A 370 5.31 -0.23 -8.05
CA GLU A 370 6.72 -0.53 -7.71
C GLU A 370 6.91 -0.84 -6.21
N LEU A 371 6.25 -0.10 -5.31
CA LEU A 371 6.26 -0.39 -3.87
C LEU A 371 5.61 -1.75 -3.58
N ARG A 372 4.42 -2.04 -4.14
CA ARG A 372 3.72 -3.33 -4.03
C ARG A 372 4.59 -4.49 -4.54
N LYS A 373 5.24 -4.32 -5.70
CA LYS A 373 6.20 -5.29 -6.26
C LYS A 373 7.39 -5.55 -5.32
N THR A 374 7.89 -4.51 -4.65
CA THR A 374 9.02 -4.64 -3.72
C THR A 374 8.60 -5.31 -2.41
N ARG A 375 7.42 -4.98 -1.86
CA ARG A 375 6.80 -5.66 -0.71
C ARG A 375 6.72 -7.17 -0.94
N ASN A 376 6.22 -7.58 -2.10
CA ASN A 376 6.09 -8.99 -2.46
C ASN A 376 7.46 -9.70 -2.49
N GLN A 377 8.49 -9.09 -3.10
CA GLN A 377 9.84 -9.67 -3.12
C GLN A 377 10.44 -9.86 -1.71
N ASP A 378 10.19 -8.94 -0.77
CA ASP A 378 10.69 -9.07 0.61
C ASP A 378 9.89 -10.09 1.45
N VAL A 379 8.60 -10.26 1.17
CA VAL A 379 7.79 -11.37 1.70
C VAL A 379 8.31 -12.71 1.17
N ASP A 380 8.58 -12.84 -0.12
CA ASP A 380 9.15 -14.05 -0.72
C ASP A 380 10.54 -14.39 -0.13
N ARG A 381 11.41 -13.39 0.02
CA ARG A 381 12.73 -13.53 0.66
C ARG A 381 12.61 -14.05 2.10
N CYS A 382 11.72 -13.48 2.91
CA CYS A 382 11.47 -13.95 4.28
C CYS A 382 10.90 -15.38 4.31
N SER A 383 9.90 -15.66 3.47
CA SER A 383 9.32 -17.00 3.33
C SER A 383 10.41 -18.02 2.96
N GLN A 384 11.34 -17.66 2.07
CA GLN A 384 12.44 -18.52 1.67
C GLN A 384 13.51 -18.67 2.77
N ARG A 385 13.77 -17.64 3.60
CA ARG A 385 14.59 -17.77 4.82
C ARG A 385 13.98 -18.81 5.76
N HIS A 386 12.70 -18.68 6.11
CA HIS A 386 12.02 -19.62 6.99
C HIS A 386 11.98 -21.05 6.42
N LYS A 387 11.65 -21.22 5.12
CA LYS A 387 11.73 -22.53 4.42
C LYS A 387 13.13 -23.17 4.51
N ASN A 388 14.20 -22.36 4.45
CA ASN A 388 15.57 -22.85 4.59
C ASN A 388 15.89 -23.24 6.05
N ILE A 389 15.50 -22.43 7.04
CA ILE A 389 15.67 -22.73 8.47
C ILE A 389 14.93 -24.03 8.84
N VAL A 390 13.66 -24.17 8.43
CA VAL A 390 12.87 -25.38 8.68
C VAL A 390 13.46 -26.62 8.00
N ARG A 391 14.09 -26.47 6.82
CA ARG A 391 14.81 -27.58 6.15
C ARG A 391 16.06 -27.99 6.93
N GLU A 392 16.86 -27.02 7.40
CA GLU A 392 18.05 -27.28 8.22
C GLU A 392 17.68 -27.93 9.55
N LEU A 393 16.68 -27.39 10.26
CA LEU A 393 16.18 -27.93 11.52
C LEU A 393 15.74 -29.39 11.36
N ARG A 394 14.90 -29.70 10.37
CA ARG A 394 14.46 -31.09 10.08
C ARG A 394 15.64 -32.02 9.75
N ALA A 395 16.69 -31.52 9.09
CA ALA A 395 17.88 -32.32 8.79
C ALA A 395 18.70 -32.63 10.05
N LEU A 396 18.90 -31.64 10.94
CA LEU A 396 19.56 -31.80 12.24
C LEU A 396 18.77 -32.77 13.14
N GLN A 397 17.47 -32.54 13.31
CA GLN A 397 16.56 -33.39 14.09
C GLN A 397 16.57 -34.84 13.59
N LYS A 398 16.56 -35.06 12.26
CA LYS A 398 16.69 -36.40 11.66
C LYS A 398 18.05 -37.03 11.94
N GLN A 399 19.16 -36.27 11.89
CA GLN A 399 20.49 -36.79 12.19
C GLN A 399 20.62 -37.18 13.67
N GLU A 400 20.09 -36.35 14.57
CA GLU A 400 20.03 -36.61 16.02
C GLU A 400 19.21 -37.87 16.31
N HIS A 401 17.99 -37.98 15.76
CA HIS A 401 17.14 -39.16 15.90
C HIS A 401 17.82 -40.44 15.39
N VAL A 402 18.48 -40.42 14.22
CA VAL A 402 19.19 -41.60 13.69
C VAL A 402 20.36 -42.01 14.58
N ARG A 403 21.11 -41.05 15.14
CA ARG A 403 22.17 -41.34 16.13
C ARG A 403 21.60 -41.91 17.42
N PHE A 404 20.46 -41.40 17.88
CA PHE A 404 19.79 -41.88 19.10
C PHE A 404 19.31 -43.33 18.95
N GLU A 405 18.63 -43.67 17.85
CA GLU A 405 18.20 -45.04 17.56
C GLU A 405 19.37 -46.03 17.47
N GLN A 406 20.54 -45.60 16.95
CA GLN A 406 21.75 -46.44 16.92
C GLN A 406 22.32 -46.73 18.31
N ILE A 407 22.11 -45.85 19.30
CA ILE A 407 22.53 -46.06 20.69
C ILE A 407 21.50 -46.93 21.43
N LEU A 408 20.21 -46.57 21.32
CA LEU A 408 19.11 -47.30 21.92
C LEU A 408 19.06 -48.76 21.41
N GLY A 409 19.23 -48.98 20.10
CA GLY A 409 19.26 -50.31 19.48
C GLY A 409 20.40 -51.19 20.00
N LYS A 410 21.57 -50.62 20.35
CA LYS A 410 22.66 -51.36 21.00
C LYS A 410 22.27 -51.78 22.41
N ARG A 411 21.79 -50.85 23.25
CA ARG A 411 21.37 -51.15 24.63
C ARG A 411 20.21 -52.14 24.71
N VAL A 412 19.22 -52.02 23.83
CA VAL A 412 18.11 -52.99 23.72
C VAL A 412 18.62 -54.39 23.30
N SER A 413 19.66 -54.45 22.46
CA SER A 413 20.31 -55.72 22.09
C SER A 413 21.12 -56.31 23.25
N GLU A 414 21.78 -55.48 24.05
CA GLU A 414 22.50 -55.88 25.27
C GLU A 414 21.53 -56.40 26.35
N PHE A 415 20.42 -55.69 26.59
CA PHE A 415 19.35 -56.12 27.49
C PHE A 415 18.77 -57.49 27.10
N LYS A 416 18.47 -57.69 25.81
CA LYS A 416 18.02 -58.99 25.27
C LYS A 416 19.08 -60.09 25.50
N LYS A 417 20.37 -59.80 25.28
CA LYS A 417 21.47 -60.76 25.54
C LYS A 417 21.59 -61.16 27.01
N SER A 418 21.31 -60.27 27.96
CA SER A 418 21.23 -60.64 29.39
C SER A 418 20.04 -61.55 29.76
N GLY A 419 19.10 -61.79 28.83
CA GLY A 419 17.86 -62.53 29.08
C GLY A 419 16.65 -61.65 29.38
N GLY A 420 16.76 -60.33 29.19
CA GLY A 420 15.68 -59.39 29.41
C GLY A 420 14.59 -59.47 28.33
N SER A 421 13.35 -59.74 28.74
CA SER A 421 12.17 -59.57 27.87
C SER A 421 11.70 -58.12 27.84
N LEU A 422 11.34 -57.62 26.65
CA LEU A 422 10.75 -56.29 26.49
C LEU A 422 9.34 -56.18 27.10
N GLN A 423 8.63 -57.30 27.28
CA GLN A 423 7.34 -57.32 27.99
C GLN A 423 7.55 -56.98 29.47
N LEU A 424 8.48 -57.66 30.14
CA LEU A 424 8.86 -57.34 31.53
C LEU A 424 9.29 -55.87 31.70
N LEU A 425 9.95 -55.26 30.70
CA LEU A 425 10.24 -53.82 30.73
C LEU A 425 8.97 -52.96 30.67
N SER A 426 8.00 -53.32 29.83
CA SER A 426 6.67 -52.68 29.76
C SER A 426 5.91 -52.80 31.09
N ASP A 427 5.95 -53.98 31.70
CA ASP A 427 5.26 -54.23 32.97
C ASP A 427 5.91 -53.42 34.10
N THR A 428 7.24 -53.34 34.13
CA THR A 428 7.96 -52.43 35.04
C THR A 428 7.76 -50.94 34.71
N LEU A 429 7.40 -50.56 33.48
CA LEU A 429 7.07 -49.16 33.15
C LEU A 429 5.74 -48.74 33.78
N SER A 430 4.71 -49.59 33.72
CA SER A 430 3.46 -49.36 34.44
C SER A 430 3.65 -49.43 35.96
N GLY A 431 4.50 -50.34 36.46
CA GLY A 431 4.77 -50.47 37.90
C GLY A 431 5.64 -49.35 38.50
N MET A 432 6.68 -48.88 37.79
CA MET A 432 7.62 -47.90 38.33
C MET A 432 7.06 -46.48 38.48
N GLY A 433 5.95 -46.17 37.82
CA GLY A 433 5.15 -44.97 38.13
C GLY A 433 4.63 -44.95 39.58
N SER A 434 4.55 -46.12 40.23
CA SER A 434 4.14 -46.31 41.63
C SER A 434 5.30 -46.69 42.58
N LEU A 435 6.56 -46.69 42.10
CA LEU A 435 7.76 -46.97 42.92
C LEU A 435 8.65 -45.73 43.13
N MET A 436 8.23 -44.56 42.68
CA MET A 436 8.63 -43.30 43.32
C MET A 436 8.06 -43.31 44.75
N LEU A 437 8.93 -43.15 45.75
CA LEU A 437 8.60 -43.40 47.16
C LEU A 437 7.38 -42.58 47.63
N PRO A 438 6.38 -43.21 48.28
CA PRO A 438 5.53 -42.48 49.20
C PRO A 438 6.36 -42.10 50.44
N GLY A 439 6.45 -40.81 50.75
CA GLY A 439 7.13 -40.31 51.95
C GLY A 439 8.46 -39.60 51.71
N LEU A 440 8.43 -38.45 51.07
CA LEU A 440 9.04 -37.27 51.68
C LEU A 440 7.90 -36.48 52.35
N PRO A 441 8.02 -36.08 53.63
CA PRO A 441 6.98 -35.30 54.28
C PRO A 441 6.92 -33.90 53.67
N ASP A 442 5.71 -33.35 53.53
CA ASP A 442 5.52 -31.98 53.08
C ASP A 442 6.25 -31.00 54.00
N CYS A 443 7.12 -30.17 53.42
CA CYS A 443 7.58 -28.98 54.12
C CYS A 443 6.38 -28.04 54.27
N PRO A 444 6.05 -27.57 55.49
CA PRO A 444 4.85 -26.79 55.72
C PRO A 444 4.86 -25.51 54.88
N GLU A 445 3.67 -25.11 54.42
CA GLU A 445 3.47 -23.85 53.72
C GLU A 445 3.93 -22.70 54.62
N GLY A 446 4.82 -21.85 54.10
CA GLY A 446 5.24 -20.64 54.79
C GLY A 446 4.13 -19.60 54.72
N ASP A 447 3.55 -19.27 55.87
CA ASP A 447 2.37 -18.42 56.01
C ASP A 447 2.47 -17.04 55.34
N GLU A 448 1.27 -16.45 55.18
CA GLU A 448 1.02 -15.11 54.69
C GLU A 448 1.99 -14.04 55.22
N VAL A 449 2.57 -13.26 54.30
CA VAL A 449 2.86 -11.84 54.57
C VAL A 449 2.08 -11.00 53.57
N ALA A 450 0.80 -10.78 53.88
CA ALA A 450 0.02 -9.78 53.20
C ALA A 450 0.62 -8.39 53.44
N SER A 451 1.00 -7.70 52.36
CA SER A 451 1.41 -6.30 52.42
C SER A 451 0.62 -5.50 51.39
N SER A 452 -0.20 -4.58 51.89
CA SER A 452 -1.22 -3.85 51.13
C SER A 452 -0.79 -2.42 50.81
N ALA A 453 -1.62 -1.74 50.00
CA ALA A 453 -1.60 -0.30 49.70
C ALA A 453 -0.46 0.19 48.80
N GLY A 454 -0.84 1.01 47.81
CA GLY A 454 0.05 1.56 46.79
C GLY A 454 -0.69 2.50 45.83
N SER A 455 -1.68 3.24 46.34
CA SER A 455 -2.56 4.09 45.54
C SER A 455 -1.93 5.46 45.27
N GLY A 456 -2.00 5.93 44.01
CA GLY A 456 -2.02 7.37 43.72
C GLY A 456 -1.03 7.87 42.67
N SER A 457 -1.57 8.67 41.75
CA SER A 457 -0.90 9.61 40.84
C SER A 457 -0.01 9.01 39.72
N HIS A 458 0.08 9.64 38.55
CA HIS A 458 -0.38 10.99 38.18
C HIS A 458 -1.03 11.06 36.78
#